data_AF-A0AAU5ZHY0-F1
#
_entry.id   AF-A0AAU5ZHY0-F1
#
_cell.length_a   1.000
_cell.length_b   1.000
_cell.length_c   1.000
_cell.angle_alpha   90.00
_cell.angle_beta   90.00
_cell.angle_gamma   90.00
#
_symmetry.space_group_name_H-M   'P 1'
#
loop_
_entity.id
_entity.type
_entity.pdbx_description
1 polymer ?
#
loop_
_entity_poly.entity_id
_entity_poly.type
_entity_poly.pdbx_seq_one_letter_code
_entity_poly.pdbx_strand_id
1 'polypeptide(L)' 'MTDELRWWRLKKGDRVSHFEYGAGTVDGSGPLWIYITWDNPDEELHHHTAGIVSYLKLMRPPACGPSNVGHYPRDGEVV' A
#
# COMPACT_ATOMS: atom_id res chain seq x y z
N MET A 1 -5.13 13.17 16.48
CA MET A 1 -4.38 13.82 15.38
C MET A 1 -4.45 12.88 14.18
N THR A 2 -5.34 13.16 13.24
CA THR A 2 -5.42 12.39 11.99
C THR A 2 -4.27 12.89 11.11
N ASP A 3 -3.23 12.09 11.00
CA ASP A 3 -2.08 12.37 10.14
C ASP A 3 -2.62 12.46 8.69
N GLU A 4 -2.75 13.68 8.17
CA GLU A 4 -3.27 13.89 6.82
C GLU A 4 -2.34 13.20 5.82
N LEU A 5 -2.87 12.19 5.13
CA LEU A 5 -2.13 11.51 4.08
C LEU A 5 -1.83 12.52 2.96
N ARG A 6 -0.60 12.50 2.45
CA ARG A 6 -0.13 13.40 1.39
C ARG A 6 0.41 12.58 0.24
N TRP A 7 0.26 13.08 -1.00
CA TRP A 7 0.69 12.39 -2.21
C TRP A 7 2.18 12.00 -2.17
N TRP A 8 3.04 12.86 -1.62
CA TRP A 8 4.48 12.61 -1.52
C TRP A 8 4.87 11.52 -0.53
N ARG A 9 3.93 11.07 0.32
CA ARG A 9 4.13 9.93 1.23
C ARG A 9 3.76 8.60 0.58
N LEU A 10 2.99 8.63 -0.49
CA LEU A 10 2.54 7.44 -1.20
C LEU A 10 3.62 6.99 -2.18
N LYS A 11 4.06 5.75 -2.01
CA LYS A 11 5.08 5.10 -2.84
C LYS A 11 4.45 4.02 -3.69
N LYS A 12 5.09 3.72 -4.82
CA LYS A 12 4.71 2.56 -5.63
C LYS A 12 4.73 1.28 -4.77
N GLY A 13 3.67 0.50 -4.83
CA GLY A 13 3.46 -0.71 -4.04
C GLY A 13 2.73 -0.47 -2.71
N ASP A 14 2.51 0.77 -2.29
CA ASP A 14 1.72 1.05 -1.10
C ASP A 14 0.28 0.59 -1.30
N ARG A 15 -0.24 -0.06 -0.27
CA ARG A 15 -1.64 -0.46 -0.22
C ARG A 15 -2.50 0.64 0.37
N VAL A 16 -3.56 0.98 -0.35
CA VAL A 16 -4.52 2.02 0.05
C VAL A 16 -5.95 1.49 -0.02
N SER A 17 -6.85 2.10 0.75
CA SER A 17 -8.29 1.88 0.60
C SER A 17 -9.04 3.20 0.44
N HIS A 18 -10.07 3.17 -0.40
CA HIS A 18 -11.05 4.21 -0.61
C HIS A 18 -12.42 3.69 -0.21
N PHE A 19 -13.30 4.58 0.27
CA PHE A 19 -14.63 4.17 0.74
C PHE A 19 -15.51 3.63 -0.39
N GLU A 20 -15.42 4.21 -1.59
CA GLU A 20 -16.24 3.82 -2.74
C GLU A 20 -15.57 2.75 -3.62
N TYR A 21 -14.26 2.83 -3.80
CA TYR A 21 -13.51 1.98 -4.75
C TYR A 21 -12.90 0.73 -4.10
N GLY A 22 -12.98 0.63 -2.77
CA GLY A 22 -12.38 -0.47 -2.02
C GLY A 22 -10.86 -0.37 -1.94
N ALA A 23 -10.18 -1.50 -2.05
CA ALA A 23 -8.73 -1.62 -1.88
C ALA A 23 -7.99 -1.47 -3.21
N GLY A 24 -6.85 -0.76 -3.20
CA GLY A 24 -6.00 -0.55 -4.37
C GLY A 24 -4.51 -0.51 -4.03
N THR A 25 -3.67 -0.61 -5.04
CA THR A 25 -2.21 -0.55 -4.94
C THR A 25 -1.72 0.68 -5.70
N VAL A 26 -0.91 1.51 -5.06
CA VAL A 26 -0.34 2.69 -5.72
C VAL A 26 0.69 2.26 -6.75
N ASP A 27 0.53 2.69 -8.00
CA ASP A 27 1.51 2.49 -9.07
C ASP A 27 2.48 3.66 -9.22
N GLY A 28 2.02 4.86 -8.86
CA GLY A 28 2.81 6.08 -8.84
C GLY A 28 2.02 7.28 -8.33
N SER A 29 2.71 8.31 -7.87
CA SER A 29 2.10 9.53 -7.36
C SER A 29 2.89 10.76 -7.81
N GLY A 30 2.18 11.88 -7.94
CA GLY A 30 2.74 13.19 -8.27
C GLY A 30 1.90 14.31 -7.64
N PRO A 31 2.32 15.59 -7.82
CA PRO A 31 1.66 16.72 -7.18
C PRO A 31 0.21 16.94 -7.62
N LEU A 32 -0.17 16.46 -8.82
CA LEU A 32 -1.51 16.64 -9.40
C LEU A 32 -2.19 15.32 -9.77
N TRP A 33 -1.46 14.21 -9.75
CA TRP A 33 -1.95 12.93 -10.24
C TRP A 33 -1.54 11.80 -9.29
N ILE A 34 -2.33 10.73 -9.28
CA ILE A 34 -2.00 9.47 -8.64
C ILE A 34 -2.55 8.32 -9.46
N TYR A 35 -1.74 7.29 -9.63
CA TYR A 35 -2.14 6.04 -10.25
C TYR A 35 -2.35 4.97 -9.19
N ILE A 36 -3.54 4.37 -9.21
CA ILE A 36 -3.92 3.29 -8.30
C ILE A 36 -4.54 2.17 -9.13
N THR A 37 -4.00 0.97 -9.00
CA THR A 37 -4.65 -0.24 -9.49
C THR A 37 -5.57 -0.78 -8.40
N TRP A 38 -6.88 -0.67 -8.63
CA TRP A 38 -7.91 -1.19 -7.73
C TRP A 38 -8.04 -2.70 -7.87
N ASP A 39 -8.42 -3.37 -6.77
CA ASP A 39 -8.67 -4.81 -6.79
C ASP A 39 -10.00 -5.16 -7.45
N ASN A 40 -10.95 -4.22 -7.45
CA ASN A 40 -12.25 -4.41 -8.08
C ASN A 40 -12.10 -4.29 -9.61
N PRO A 41 -12.35 -5.37 -10.38
CA PRO A 41 -12.20 -5.33 -11.84
C PRO A 41 -13.22 -4.42 -12.54
N ASP A 42 -14.29 -4.02 -11.87
CA ASP A 42 -15.28 -3.08 -12.41
C ASP A 42 -14.79 -1.61 -12.38
N GLU A 43 -13.68 -1.32 -11.69
CA GLU A 43 -13.10 0.02 -11.61
C GLU A 43 -12.10 0.27 -12.73
N GLU A 44 -12.57 0.84 -13.84
CA GLU A 44 -11.75 1.11 -15.03
C GLU A 44 -10.77 2.29 -14.87
N LEU A 45 -10.92 3.10 -13.81
CA LEU A 45 -10.17 4.34 -13.63
C LEU A 45 -8.93 4.14 -12.74
N HIS A 46 -7.79 3.91 -13.39
CA HIS A 46 -6.48 3.87 -12.73
C HIS A 46 -5.89 5.26 -12.46
N HIS A 47 -6.39 6.32 -13.11
CA HIS A 47 -5.85 7.68 -13.01
C HIS A 47 -6.77 8.58 -12.18
N HIS A 48 -6.23 9.14 -11.10
CA HIS A 48 -6.94 10.05 -10.21
C HIS A 48 -6.18 11.36 -10.02
N THR A 49 -6.88 12.42 -9.65
CA THR A 49 -6.23 13.66 -9.22
C THR A 49 -5.64 13.49 -7.82
N ALA A 50 -4.61 14.26 -7.48
CA ALA A 50 -4.01 14.23 -6.14
C ALA A 50 -5.00 14.54 -5.00
N GLY A 51 -6.18 15.10 -5.31
CA GLY A 51 -7.25 15.33 -4.34
C GLY A 51 -7.84 14.05 -3.72
N ILE A 52 -7.77 12.92 -4.43
CA ILE A 52 -8.28 11.64 -3.90
C ILE A 52 -7.53 11.22 -2.63
N VAL A 53 -6.28 11.66 -2.45
CA VAL A 53 -5.41 11.28 -1.33
C VAL A 53 -6.04 11.60 0.03
N SER A 54 -6.83 12.66 0.12
CA SER A 54 -7.56 13.03 1.34
C SER A 54 -8.60 11.99 1.76
N TYR A 55 -9.03 11.12 0.83
CA TYR A 55 -10.01 10.06 1.03
C TYR A 55 -9.38 8.67 1.07
N LEU A 56 -8.07 8.57 0.83
CA LEU A 56 -7.34 7.32 0.91
C LEU A 56 -6.92 7.03 2.36
N LYS A 57 -6.98 5.75 2.73
CA LYS A 57 -6.38 5.24 3.96
C LYS A 57 -5.21 4.35 3.59
N LEU A 58 -4.02 4.67 4.10
CA LEU A 58 -2.86 3.80 3.95
C LEU A 58 -3.10 2.52 4.76
N MET A 59 -3.21 1.39 4.07
CA MET A 59 -3.22 0.09 4.70
C MET A 59 -1.75 -0.26 4.96
N ARG A 60 -1.26 0.14 6.15
CA ARG A 60 0.05 -0.37 6.59
C ARG A 60 -0.01 -1.90 6.46
N PRO A 61 1.05 -2.57 5.96
CA PRO A 61 1.14 -4.01 6.16
C PRO A 61 0.92 -4.27 7.66
N PRO A 62 0.32 -5.41 8.05
CA PRO A 62 0.32 -5.79 9.45
C PRO A 62 1.73 -5.55 9.94
N ALA A 63 1.88 -4.76 11.01
CA ALA A 63 3.19 -4.48 11.58
C ALA A 63 3.91 -5.83 11.58
N CYS A 64 5.08 -5.91 10.95
CA CYS A 64 5.93 -7.06 11.20
C CYS A 64 5.99 -7.12 12.73
N GLY A 65 5.28 -8.10 13.30
CA GLY A 65 5.49 -8.50 14.67
C GLY A 65 6.98 -8.74 14.81
N PRO A 66 7.55 -8.59 16.01
CA PRO A 66 8.98 -8.77 16.21
C PRO A 66 9.41 -10.02 15.46
N SER A 67 10.36 -9.85 14.54
CA SER A 67 10.86 -10.92 13.70
C SER A 67 11.15 -12.12 14.60
N ASN A 68 10.27 -13.12 14.59
CA ASN A 68 10.69 -14.47 14.84
C ASN A 68 11.51 -14.83 13.61
N VAL A 69 12.76 -14.35 13.61
CA VAL A 69 13.86 -14.98 12.89
C VAL A 69 13.92 -16.37 13.52
N GLY A 70 13.07 -17.26 13.00
CA GLY A 70 13.27 -18.68 13.14
C GLY A 70 14.67 -18.92 12.61
N HIS A 71 15.58 -19.18 13.56
CA HIS A 71 16.87 -19.78 13.32
C HIS A 71 16.63 -20.94 12.35
N TYR A 72 16.95 -20.76 11.07
CA TYR A 72 17.21 -21.91 10.23
C TYR A 72 18.43 -22.58 10.87
N PRO A 73 18.36 -23.84 11.31
CA PRO A 73 19.56 -24.55 11.67
C PRO A 73 20.44 -24.56 10.43
N ARG A 74 21.59 -23.89 10.52
CA ARG A 74 22.71 -24.19 9.64
C ARG A 74 23.22 -25.58 10.01
N ASP A 75 23.72 -26.22 8.96
CA ASP A 75 24.57 -27.40 8.95
C ASP A 75 23.87 -28.74 8.68
N GLY A 76 24.26 -29.29 7.53
CA GLY A 76 24.17 -30.71 7.24
C GLY A 76 25.12 -31.47 8.15
N GLU A 77 24.62 -31.90 9.30
CA GLU A 77 25.26 -32.93 10.10
C GLU A 77 24.64 -34.28 9.74
N VAL A 78 25.46 -35.11 9.10
CA VAL A 78 25.26 -36.55 8.99
C VAL A 78 25.78 -37.15 10.28
N VAL A 79 24.91 -37.77 11.09
CA VAL A 79 25.24 -38.94 11.93
C VAL A 79 24.02 -39.83 12.05
#